data_AF-A0A2C2VQ95-F1
#
_entry.id   AF-A0A2C2VQ95-F1
#
_cell.length_a   1.000
_cell.length_b   1.000
_cell.length_c   1.000
_cell.angle_alpha   90.00
_cell.angle_beta   90.00
_cell.angle_gamma   90.00
#
_symmetry.space_group_name_H-M   'P 1'
#
loop_
_entity.id
_entity.type
_entity.pdbx_description
1 polymer ?
#
loop_
_entity_poly.entity_id
_entity_poly.type
_entity_poly.pdbx_seq_one_letter_code
_entity_poly.pdbx_strand_id
1 'polypeptide(L)' 'MGINLFNGKNGEEKEILNDVLEDSIEKEENLMRTYLITAERIHDDDELKERLENFAEGNAKRTKQLIDELNEIKE' A
#
# COMPACT_ATOMS: atom_id res chain seq x y z
N MET A 1 12.67 6.54 -19.50
CA MET A 1 12.88 7.89 -18.94
C MET A 1 12.85 7.74 -17.43
N GLY A 2 14.01 7.76 -16.78
CA GLY A 2 14.06 7.75 -15.32
C GLY A 2 13.63 9.12 -14.83
N ILE A 3 12.59 9.18 -14.01
CA ILE A 3 12.21 10.41 -13.34
C ILE A 3 13.33 10.70 -12.34
N ASN A 4 14.22 11.65 -12.64
CA ASN A 4 15.15 12.19 -11.66
C ASN A 4 14.34 13.09 -10.71
N LEU A 5 13.71 12.47 -9.71
CA LEU A 5 13.01 13.15 -8.60
C LEU A 5 13.97 13.71 -7.54
N PHE A 6 15.24 13.32 -7.59
CA PHE A 6 16.20 13.56 -6.52
C PHE A 6 17.30 14.49 -7.04
N ASN A 7 17.04 15.79 -7.00
CA ASN A 7 18.09 16.77 -7.26
C ASN A 7 17.84 18.06 -6.46
N GLY A 8 18.03 17.97 -5.14
CA GLY A 8 18.59 19.06 -4.36
C GLY A 8 17.57 19.84 -3.53
N LYS A 9 17.26 19.29 -2.36
CA LYS A 9 17.10 19.97 -1.05
C LYS A 9 16.50 18.96 -0.08
N ASN A 10 17.28 18.54 0.92
CA ASN A 10 16.92 17.46 1.86
C ASN A 10 15.53 17.60 2.52
N GLY A 11 14.95 18.80 2.59
CA GLY A 11 13.60 19.03 3.12
C GLY A 11 12.47 18.75 2.11
N GLU A 12 12.62 19.20 0.86
CA GLU A 12 11.62 19.00 -0.21
C GLU A 12 11.56 17.51 -0.63
N GLU A 13 12.70 16.83 -0.64
CA GLU A 13 12.77 15.38 -0.93
C GLU A 13 12.09 14.53 0.16
N LYS A 14 12.20 14.94 1.42
CA LYS A 14 11.54 14.28 2.56
C LYS A 14 10.02 14.44 2.51
N GLU A 15 9.54 15.62 2.12
CA GLU A 15 8.11 15.90 1.94
C GLU A 15 7.51 15.08 0.78
N ILE A 16 8.17 15.06 -0.38
CA ILE A 16 7.75 14.25 -1.53
C ILE A 16 7.71 12.75 -1.16
N LEU A 17 8.70 12.26 -0.43
CA LEU A 17 8.73 10.86 0.00
C LEU A 17 7.58 10.54 0.96
N ASN A 18 7.29 11.42 1.92
CA ASN A 18 6.15 11.27 2.82
C ASN A 18 4.83 11.18 2.05
N ASP A 19 4.61 12.10 1.10
CA ASP A 19 3.39 12.12 0.28
C ASP A 19 3.22 10.81 -0.50
N VAL A 20 4.31 10.29 -1.08
CA VAL A 20 4.30 9.02 -1.83
C VAL A 20 3.97 7.83 -0.91
N LEU A 21 4.51 7.80 0.31
CA LEU A 21 4.23 6.72 1.25
C LEU A 21 2.80 6.78 1.79
N GLU A 22 2.29 7.97 2.11
CA GLU A 22 0.91 8.16 2.56
C GLU A 22 -0.10 7.76 1.46
N ASP A 23 0.11 8.18 0.22
CA ASP A 23 -0.70 7.76 -0.93
C ASP A 23 -0.61 6.24 -1.19
N SER A 24 0.56 5.63 -1.00
CA SER A 24 0.74 4.19 -1.15
C SER A 24 -0.01 3.41 -0.06
N ILE A 25 0.01 3.90 1.19
CA ILE A 25 -0.75 3.31 2.31
C ILE A 25 -2.24 3.31 1.99
N GLU A 26 -2.78 4.44 1.53
CA GLU A 26 -4.19 4.55 1.16
C GLU A 26 -4.57 3.56 0.05
N LYS A 27 -3.73 3.43 -0.99
CA LYS A 27 -3.95 2.47 -2.08
C LYS A 27 -3.95 1.04 -1.60
N GLU A 28 -3.01 0.66 -0.76
CA GLU A 28 -2.93 -0.70 -0.19
C GLU A 28 -4.17 -1.01 0.66
N GLU A 29 -4.62 -0.09 1.52
CA GLU A 29 -5.83 -0.28 2.31
C GLU A 29 -7.10 -0.39 1.45
N ASN A 30 -7.21 0.43 0.39
CA ASN A 30 -8.35 0.40 -0.52
C ASN A 30 -8.41 -0.92 -1.31
N LEU A 31 -7.26 -1.42 -1.77
CA LEU A 31 -7.17 -2.73 -2.42
C LEU A 31 -7.53 -3.85 -1.45
N MET A 32 -7.00 -3.83 -0.22
CA MET A 32 -7.32 -4.79 0.82
C MET A 32 -8.84 -4.88 1.05
N ARG A 33 -9.50 -3.74 1.29
CA ARG A 33 -10.96 -3.68 1.49
C ARG A 33 -11.71 -4.20 0.27
N THR A 34 -11.27 -3.83 -0.93
CA THR A 34 -11.89 -4.27 -2.19
C THR A 34 -11.83 -5.78 -2.34
N TYR A 35 -10.68 -6.39 -2.07
CA TYR A 35 -10.52 -7.84 -2.19
C TYR A 35 -11.32 -8.60 -1.14
N LEU A 36 -11.35 -8.13 0.12
CA LEU A 36 -12.17 -8.75 1.17
C LEU A 36 -13.67 -8.71 0.82
N ILE A 37 -14.19 -7.54 0.44
CA ILE A 37 -15.60 -7.40 0.03
C ILE A 37 -15.91 -8.27 -1.19
N THR A 38 -14.98 -8.40 -2.12
CA THR A 38 -15.17 -9.24 -3.31
C THR A 38 -15.15 -10.72 -2.95
N ALA A 39 -14.23 -11.15 -2.08
CA ALA A 39 -14.14 -12.52 -1.58
C ALA A 39 -15.43 -12.95 -0.86
N GLU A 40 -16.00 -12.08 -0.02
CA GLU A 40 -17.27 -12.32 0.68
C GLU A 40 -18.46 -12.57 -0.27
N ARG A 41 -18.41 -12.02 -1.49
CA ARG A 41 -19.46 -12.14 -2.51
C ARG A 41 -19.31 -13.36 -3.41
N ILE A 42 -18.18 -14.07 -3.32
CA ILE A 42 -17.94 -15.28 -4.10
C ILE A 42 -18.46 -16.48 -3.30
N HIS A 43 -19.40 -17.21 -3.89
CA HIS A 43 -20.04 -18.37 -3.28
C HIS A 43 -19.78 -19.68 -4.03
N ASP A 44 -19.42 -19.60 -5.32
CA ASP A 44 -19.31 -20.75 -6.21
C ASP A 44 -17.86 -21.06 -6.63
N ASP A 45 -16.88 -20.33 -6.11
CA ASP A 45 -15.46 -20.47 -6.44
C ASP A 45 -14.58 -20.23 -5.21
N ASP A 46 -14.42 -21.27 -4.39
CA ASP A 46 -13.62 -21.23 -3.16
C ASP A 46 -12.15 -20.91 -3.42
N GLU A 47 -11.60 -21.32 -4.57
CA GLU A 47 -10.21 -21.07 -4.92
C GLU A 47 -9.98 -19.57 -5.24
N LEU A 48 -10.90 -18.94 -5.98
CA LEU A 48 -10.83 -17.50 -6.22
C LEU A 48 -11.03 -16.70 -4.93
N LYS A 49 -11.94 -17.14 -4.06
CA LYS A 49 -12.13 -16.52 -2.74
C LYS A 49 -10.83 -16.54 -1.94
N GLU A 50 -10.19 -17.70 -1.81
CA GLU A 50 -8.92 -17.85 -1.08
C GLU A 50 -7.82 -16.95 -1.68
N ARG A 51 -7.72 -16.88 -3.03
CA ARG A 51 -6.75 -15.99 -3.68
C ARG A 51 -6.99 -14.51 -3.36
N LEU A 52 -8.25 -14.06 -3.30
CA LEU A 52 -8.59 -12.68 -2.94
C LEU A 52 -8.27 -12.38 -1.47
N GLU A 53 -8.54 -13.31 -0.56
CA GLU A 53 -8.16 -13.20 0.86
C GLU A 53 -6.63 -13.10 1.00
N ASN A 54 -5.87 -13.93 0.26
CA ASN A 54 -4.41 -13.87 0.22
C ASN A 54 -3.89 -12.53 -0.33
N PHE A 55 -4.54 -11.94 -1.35
CA PHE A 55 -4.17 -10.61 -1.82
C PHE A 55 -4.39 -9.55 -0.73
N ALA A 56 -5.52 -9.60 -0.04
CA ALA A 56 -5.83 -8.68 1.06
C ALA A 56 -4.83 -8.79 2.21
N GLU A 57 -4.43 -10.01 2.61
CA GLU A 57 -3.37 -10.20 3.61
C GLU A 57 -2.03 -9.61 3.14
N GLY A 58 -1.71 -9.79 1.86
CA GLY A 58 -0.54 -9.18 1.23
C GLY A 58 -0.58 -7.65 1.29
N ASN A 59 -1.74 -7.04 1.03
CA ASN A 59 -1.94 -5.59 1.18
C ASN A 59 -1.71 -5.16 2.64
N ALA A 60 -2.30 -5.86 3.61
CA ALA A 60 -2.14 -5.55 5.04
C ALA A 60 -0.67 -5.56 5.48
N LYS A 61 0.09 -6.56 5.01
CA LYS A 61 1.53 -6.66 5.29
C LYS A 61 2.30 -5.46 4.72
N ARG A 62 2.01 -5.06 3.47
CA ARG A 62 2.68 -3.91 2.83
C ARG A 62 2.27 -2.59 3.48
N THR A 63 1.00 -2.42 3.85
CA THR A 63 0.54 -1.26 4.63
C THR A 63 1.35 -1.11 5.92
N LYS A 64 1.55 -2.19 6.68
CA LYS A 64 2.37 -2.15 7.89
C LYS A 64 3.80 -1.72 7.60
N GLN A 65 4.43 -2.32 6.58
CA GLN A 65 5.80 -1.96 6.19
C GLN A 65 5.90 -0.47 5.80
N LEU A 66 4.95 0.05 5.03
CA LEU A 66 4.94 1.46 4.64
C LEU A 66 4.72 2.41 5.83
N ILE A 67 3.89 2.02 6.80
CA ILE A 67 3.71 2.78 8.05
C ILE A 67 5.02 2.80 8.84
N ASP A 68 5.71 1.68 8.94
CA ASP A 68 7.00 1.59 9.64
C ASP A 68 8.02 2.54 8.99
N GLU A 69 8.15 2.54 7.65
CA GLU A 69 9.02 3.46 6.91
C GLU A 69 8.62 4.94 7.10
N LEU A 70 7.32 5.25 7.06
CA LEU A 70 6.81 6.61 7.26
C LEU A 70 7.13 7.13 8.67
N ASN A 71 7.08 6.26 9.68
CA ASN A 71 7.42 6.60 11.05
C ASN A 71 8.93 6.87 11.20
N GLU A 72 9.79 6.03 10.59
CA GLU A 72 11.25 6.26 10.57
C GLU A 72 11.62 7.59 9.91
N ILE A 73 10.86 8.03 8.90
CA ILE A 73 11.05 9.34 8.27
C ILE A 73 10.55 10.47 9.18
N LYS A 74 9.50 10.28 9.98
CA LYS A 74 8.94 11.34 10.84
C LYS A 74 9.75 11.59 12.13
N GLU A 75 10.58 10.64 12.55
CA GLU A 75 11.60 10.82 13.61
C GLU A 75 12.79 11.70 13.16
#